data_AF-A0A932AMR5-F1
#
_entry.id   AF-A0A932AMR5-F1
#
_cell.length_a   1.000
_cell.length_b   1.000
_cell.length_c   1.000
_cell.angle_alpha   90.00
_cell.angle_beta   90.00
_cell.angle_gamma   90.00
#
_symmetry.space_group_name_H-M   'P 1'
#
loop_
_entity.id
_entity.type
_entity.pdbx_description
1 polymer ?
#
loop_
_entity_poly.entity_id
_entity_poly.type
_entity_poly.pdbx_seq_one_letter_code
_entity_poly.pdbx_strand_id
1 'polypeptide(L)'
;MRRLRIAPLAGALALALPGAALVAPAATGAATPARSARSVVWPGRARQTTPAAPAAAPAAETAPAAAPGGTSAPADVVPAAIAWLESQQQPDGGFDTVGFPGFETPDAILAIAAAAQSDETWSAAEARAAVAAVRQATTAKTPLDALDDLAEGVLAGSSGGANPGQAAKLIALDVAPLGLDPADVDPSADSPTPVDLLGTLRAAAGADQSYAGLTFNGKLFAAVALDAAGQAVPEALVQSIRDAQQADGGWGFAGDPSASGLDPDTTGLALQALVGASVPATDPAVGRALALLAEGQSGSGLWGSPFDDGNPNSTALAVLGVRAATNLPARARWRATVAEAWAGVPYDSPLTALARAQAPDGHIASPGDEFGVNTFGTSQAIEALLWDRLPFPSGTRPFASAAAPRDFVHAAYRDLLGRLADASGEAFFTDRLRAGRSRSWLARALVGSAEYRGRVIDAAVVRLLGRPPTDADRTALSAIAAQDGWVGVQGAVLGSDEYFGSGTVGRDDATWVDAAYQEVLGRSADPAGRSYWVARIASGTTRTEVARALLGSGEGRRRIVRGRYLALLRRPADDAGLAYWSDRLGSGGTVEQVLAGLVASAEYAGLVAASA
;
A
#
# COMPACT_ATOMS: atom_id res chain seq x y z
N MET A 1 28.20 48.60 38.11
CA MET A 1 27.90 47.32 38.81
C MET A 1 26.39 47.15 38.77
N ARG A 2 25.71 46.04 38.44
CA ARG A 2 25.98 44.60 38.29
C ARG A 2 25.04 44.02 37.21
N ARG A 3 25.40 42.86 36.64
CA ARG A 3 24.73 42.12 35.55
C ARG A 3 23.56 41.23 36.03
N LEU A 4 22.59 40.95 35.15
CA LEU A 4 21.84 39.68 35.02
C LEU A 4 21.26 39.63 33.59
N ARG A 5 21.94 39.03 32.60
CA ARG A 5 21.86 37.64 32.11
C ARG A 5 20.44 37.21 31.71
N ILE A 6 20.12 37.37 30.43
CA ILE A 6 19.09 36.60 29.70
C ILE A 6 19.86 35.69 28.73
N ALA A 7 19.64 34.37 28.83
CA ALA A 7 20.18 33.37 27.91
C ALA A 7 19.11 33.03 26.85
N PRO A 8 19.47 32.80 25.57
CA PRO A 8 18.59 32.25 24.56
C PRO A 8 18.85 30.73 24.36
N LEU A 9 17.83 29.97 23.94
CA LEU A 9 17.89 28.71 23.17
C LEU A 9 16.42 28.22 23.01
N ALA A 10 15.86 28.23 21.81
CA ALA A 10 15.87 27.16 20.81
C ALA A 10 15.02 25.95 21.21
N GLY A 11 13.98 25.63 20.41
CA GLY A 11 13.20 24.41 20.60
C GLY A 11 11.95 24.37 19.73
N ALA A 12 11.94 23.42 18.79
CA ALA A 12 10.83 23.02 17.93
C ALA A 12 9.52 22.80 18.71
N LEU A 13 8.40 23.27 18.13
CA LEU A 13 7.07 22.83 18.56
C LEU A 13 6.76 21.46 17.95
N ALA A 14 6.97 20.42 18.75
CA ALA A 14 6.24 19.17 18.65
C ALA A 14 5.47 19.01 19.98
N LEU A 15 4.14 18.94 19.90
CA LEU A 15 3.25 18.76 21.05
C LEU A 15 3.28 17.30 21.52
N ALA A 16 3.67 17.08 22.78
CA ALA A 16 3.37 15.89 23.55
C ALA A 16 3.07 16.30 25.01
N LEU A 17 2.02 15.73 25.60
CA LEU A 17 1.66 15.86 27.02
C LEU A 17 1.82 14.50 27.74
N PRO A 18 1.99 14.50 29.07
CA PRO A 18 2.86 13.56 29.78
C PRO A 18 2.11 12.42 30.49
N GLY A 19 2.87 11.36 30.82
CA GLY A 19 2.41 10.20 31.57
C GLY A 19 2.30 10.39 33.08
N ALA A 20 1.60 9.45 33.71
CA ALA A 20 1.60 9.21 35.14
C ALA A 20 1.88 7.72 35.40
N ALA A 21 2.88 7.45 36.23
CA ALA A 21 3.25 6.12 36.70
C ALA A 21 2.45 5.75 37.95
N LEU A 22 1.98 4.51 38.07
CA LEU A 22 1.60 3.88 39.36
C LEU A 22 1.74 2.34 39.27
N VAL A 23 2.74 1.82 40.01
CA VAL A 23 2.77 0.64 40.90
C VAL A 23 2.08 -0.68 40.47
N ALA A 24 2.89 -1.73 40.36
CA ALA A 24 2.48 -3.14 40.33
C ALA A 24 2.18 -3.72 41.73
N PRO A 25 1.43 -4.82 41.81
CA PRO A 25 1.86 -5.94 42.65
C PRO A 25 1.82 -7.30 41.92
N ALA A 26 2.48 -8.27 42.56
CA ALA A 26 2.93 -9.54 42.02
C ALA A 26 1.91 -10.70 42.09
N ALA A 27 2.11 -11.65 41.16
CA ALA A 27 2.09 -13.12 41.25
C ALA A 27 0.94 -13.89 41.92
N THR A 28 0.36 -14.84 41.15
CA THR A 28 0.13 -16.29 41.42
C THR A 28 -0.74 -16.80 40.24
N GLY A 29 -0.58 -17.94 39.56
CA GLY A 29 -0.01 -19.25 39.85
C GLY A 29 -0.96 -20.29 39.22
N ALA A 30 -0.42 -21.41 38.70
CA ALA A 30 -1.12 -22.63 38.26
C ALA A 30 -1.92 -22.56 36.93
N ALA A 31 -2.02 -23.58 36.10
CA ALA A 31 -1.36 -24.89 35.97
C ALA A 31 -1.74 -25.46 34.59
N THR A 32 -0.78 -26.07 33.90
CA THR A 32 -1.01 -26.92 32.73
C THR A 32 -1.61 -28.26 33.18
N PRO A 33 -2.48 -28.89 32.37
CA PRO A 33 -2.51 -30.34 32.32
C PRO A 33 -2.14 -30.83 30.91
N ALA A 34 -1.06 -31.61 30.87
CA ALA A 34 -0.71 -32.48 29.78
C ALA A 34 -1.81 -33.53 29.55
N ARG A 35 -2.15 -33.78 28.28
CA ARG A 35 -2.79 -35.04 27.88
C ARG A 35 -2.02 -35.67 26.72
N SER A 36 -1.62 -36.90 26.98
CA SER A 36 -0.93 -37.84 26.11
C SER A 36 -1.78 -38.26 24.92
N ALA A 37 -1.21 -38.30 23.73
CA ALA A 37 -1.64 -39.23 22.69
C ALA A 37 -0.48 -39.60 21.75
N ARG A 38 0.11 -40.75 22.05
CA ARG A 38 0.70 -41.78 21.17
C ARG A 38 1.19 -41.37 19.78
N SER A 39 2.52 -41.33 19.69
CA SER A 39 3.34 -41.45 18.48
C SER A 39 3.03 -42.69 17.63
N VAL A 40 2.85 -42.49 16.33
CA VAL A 40 3.02 -43.51 15.29
C VAL A 40 4.28 -43.14 14.51
N VAL A 41 5.25 -44.05 14.51
CA VAL A 41 6.53 -43.99 13.79
C VAL A 41 6.46 -44.99 12.64
N TRP A 42 6.96 -44.68 11.43
CA TRP A 42 7.60 -45.61 10.45
C TRP A 42 8.18 -44.80 9.24
N PRO A 43 9.11 -45.33 8.41
CA PRO A 43 10.49 -44.83 8.32
C PRO A 43 10.91 -44.22 6.96
N GLY A 44 12.09 -43.58 6.95
CA GLY A 44 13.06 -43.73 5.84
C GLY A 44 13.45 -42.47 5.05
N ARG A 45 14.61 -41.88 5.40
CA ARG A 45 15.34 -40.89 4.58
C ARG A 45 15.96 -41.53 3.33
N ALA A 46 16.04 -40.77 2.25
CA ALA A 46 17.15 -40.84 1.30
C ALA A 46 17.61 -39.43 0.91
N ARG A 47 18.90 -39.13 1.16
CA ARG A 47 19.58 -37.91 0.71
C ARG A 47 19.89 -38.06 -0.78
N GLN A 48 19.61 -37.05 -1.59
CA GLN A 48 20.20 -36.93 -2.91
C GLN A 48 21.13 -35.73 -2.99
N THR A 49 22.28 -36.00 -3.58
CA THR A 49 23.48 -35.18 -3.70
C THR A 49 23.42 -34.32 -4.96
N THR A 50 23.72 -33.03 -4.83
CA THR A 50 23.90 -32.06 -5.92
C THR A 50 25.18 -32.32 -6.71
N PRO A 51 25.20 -32.18 -8.06
CA PRO A 51 26.41 -31.98 -8.83
C PRO A 51 26.61 -30.53 -9.26
N ALA A 52 27.89 -30.17 -9.44
CA ALA A 52 28.46 -28.84 -9.59
C ALA A 52 28.18 -28.14 -10.94
N ALA A 53 28.14 -26.80 -10.90
CA ALA A 53 28.05 -25.91 -12.06
C ALA A 53 29.42 -25.66 -12.73
N PRO A 54 29.49 -25.48 -14.07
CA PRO A 54 30.68 -24.99 -14.75
C PRO A 54 30.69 -23.44 -14.92
N ALA A 55 31.90 -22.92 -15.14
CA ALA A 55 32.34 -21.54 -14.96
C ALA A 55 31.89 -20.51 -16.02
N ALA A 56 32.00 -19.24 -15.61
CA ALA A 56 31.49 -18.01 -16.23
C ALA A 56 32.27 -17.47 -17.45
N ALA A 57 31.59 -16.60 -18.21
CA ALA A 57 32.13 -15.64 -19.18
C ALA A 57 31.58 -14.21 -18.86
N PRO A 58 32.24 -13.11 -19.30
CA PRO A 58 32.36 -11.90 -18.49
C PRO A 58 31.28 -10.81 -18.68
N ALA A 59 31.10 -10.10 -17.56
CA ALA A 59 30.35 -8.88 -17.22
C ALA A 59 29.94 -7.88 -18.32
N ALA A 60 28.63 -7.60 -18.38
CA ALA A 60 28.08 -6.29 -18.69
C ALA A 60 27.84 -5.52 -17.37
N GLU A 61 28.18 -4.23 -17.32
CA GLU A 61 28.06 -3.35 -16.17
C GLU A 61 26.66 -3.40 -15.54
N THR A 62 26.59 -3.92 -14.31
CA THR A 62 25.40 -3.91 -13.47
C THR A 62 25.48 -2.74 -12.50
N ALA A 63 24.39 -1.97 -12.42
CA ALA A 63 24.16 -1.02 -11.35
C ALA A 63 24.29 -1.75 -9.99
N PRO A 64 24.85 -1.11 -8.95
CA PRO A 64 25.12 -1.78 -7.69
C PRO A 64 23.82 -2.29 -7.06
N ALA A 65 23.85 -3.58 -6.69
CA ALA A 65 22.80 -4.30 -6.01
C ALA A 65 22.37 -3.56 -4.72
N ALA A 66 21.06 -3.43 -4.54
CA ALA A 66 20.46 -2.95 -3.30
C ALA A 66 20.83 -3.88 -2.13
N ALA A 67 21.15 -3.30 -0.99
CA ALA A 67 21.40 -4.02 0.26
C ALA A 67 20.15 -4.81 0.72
N PRO A 68 20.29 -6.02 1.31
CA PRO A 68 19.17 -6.79 1.82
C PRO A 68 18.73 -6.20 3.17
N GLY A 69 17.45 -5.85 3.29
CA GLY A 69 16.87 -5.36 4.54
C GLY A 69 15.76 -4.30 4.46
N GLY A 70 15.23 -3.99 3.26
CA GLY A 70 13.98 -3.23 3.14
C GLY A 70 12.79 -4.18 3.18
N THR A 71 11.83 -3.99 4.08
CA THR A 71 10.54 -4.70 4.01
C THR A 71 9.80 -4.21 2.77
N SER A 72 9.69 -5.05 1.74
CA SER A 72 8.85 -4.83 0.57
C SER A 72 7.39 -4.62 0.99
N ALA A 73 6.62 -3.90 0.19
CA ALA A 73 5.18 -3.79 0.41
C ALA A 73 4.54 -5.18 0.24
N PRO A 74 3.48 -5.54 0.99
CA PRO A 74 2.84 -6.83 0.83
C PRO A 74 2.44 -7.16 -0.62
N ALA A 75 2.00 -6.18 -1.40
CA ALA A 75 1.64 -6.39 -2.80
C ALA A 75 2.83 -6.66 -3.75
N ASP A 76 4.09 -6.46 -3.31
CA ASP A 76 5.26 -6.67 -4.17
C ASP A 76 5.47 -8.16 -4.51
N VAL A 77 4.83 -9.09 -3.79
CA VAL A 77 4.90 -10.54 -4.07
C VAL A 77 3.95 -10.98 -5.19
N VAL A 78 2.95 -10.15 -5.52
CA VAL A 78 1.87 -10.49 -6.46
C VAL A 78 2.37 -10.88 -7.85
N PRO A 79 3.36 -10.20 -8.48
CA PRO A 79 3.83 -10.60 -9.80
C PRO A 79 4.37 -12.03 -9.88
N ALA A 80 5.10 -12.47 -8.85
CA ALA A 80 5.61 -13.84 -8.79
C ALA A 80 4.48 -14.85 -8.52
N ALA A 81 3.49 -14.48 -7.70
CA ALA A 81 2.31 -15.30 -7.44
C ALA A 81 1.42 -15.48 -8.68
N ILE A 82 1.23 -14.43 -9.48
CA ILE A 82 0.51 -14.49 -10.77
C ILE A 82 1.28 -15.35 -11.78
N ALA A 83 2.59 -15.15 -11.91
CA ALA A 83 3.40 -15.98 -12.82
C ALA A 83 3.34 -17.47 -12.45
N TRP A 84 3.34 -17.78 -11.15
CA TRP A 84 3.11 -19.15 -10.68
C TRP A 84 1.69 -19.63 -11.00
N LEU A 85 0.66 -18.82 -10.71
CA LEU A 85 -0.74 -19.17 -10.94
C LEU A 85 -1.01 -19.50 -12.42
N GLU A 86 -0.56 -18.64 -13.34
CA GLU A 86 -0.67 -18.85 -14.79
C GLU A 86 0.03 -20.14 -15.24
N SER A 87 1.13 -20.54 -14.57
CA SER A 87 1.82 -21.79 -14.88
C SER A 87 1.05 -23.05 -14.49
N GLN A 88 0.02 -22.92 -13.64
CA GLN A 88 -0.84 -24.03 -13.20
C GLN A 88 -2.04 -24.28 -14.12
N GLN A 89 -2.17 -23.54 -15.23
CA GLN A 89 -3.31 -23.67 -16.13
C GLN A 89 -3.43 -25.08 -16.72
N GLN A 90 -4.62 -25.68 -16.58
CA GLN A 90 -4.97 -27.01 -17.05
C GLN A 90 -5.37 -27.01 -18.53
N PRO A 91 -5.32 -28.17 -19.24
CA PRO A 91 -5.60 -28.25 -20.69
C PRO A 91 -6.97 -27.73 -21.13
N ASP A 92 -7.96 -27.74 -20.23
CA ASP A 92 -9.30 -27.20 -20.41
C ASP A 92 -9.35 -25.66 -20.30
N GLY A 93 -8.24 -25.00 -19.97
CA GLY A 93 -8.14 -23.57 -19.76
C GLY A 93 -8.31 -23.14 -18.30
N GLY A 94 -8.73 -24.05 -17.42
CA GLY A 94 -9.02 -23.80 -16.01
C GLY A 94 -7.80 -23.96 -15.10
N PHE A 95 -8.05 -23.97 -13.78
CA PHE A 95 -7.03 -24.05 -12.73
C PHE A 95 -7.35 -25.08 -11.64
N ASP A 96 -8.32 -25.97 -11.87
CA ASP A 96 -8.71 -27.03 -10.93
C ASP A 96 -7.64 -28.15 -10.88
N THR A 97 -6.55 -27.93 -10.16
CA THR A 97 -5.43 -28.88 -10.01
C THR A 97 -5.76 -30.05 -9.08
N VAL A 98 -6.72 -29.89 -8.17
CA VAL A 98 -7.19 -30.97 -7.28
C VAL A 98 -8.29 -31.84 -7.90
N GLY A 99 -8.71 -31.53 -9.13
CA GLY A 99 -9.66 -32.36 -9.89
C GLY A 99 -11.13 -32.20 -9.50
N PHE A 100 -11.50 -31.10 -8.86
CA PHE A 100 -12.89 -30.73 -8.56
C PHE A 100 -13.30 -29.52 -9.42
N PRO A 101 -14.01 -29.71 -10.54
CA PRO A 101 -14.37 -28.62 -11.44
C PRO A 101 -15.10 -27.47 -10.73
N GLY A 102 -14.61 -26.25 -10.92
CA GLY A 102 -15.20 -25.02 -10.36
C GLY A 102 -14.84 -24.76 -8.90
N PHE A 103 -13.94 -25.56 -8.33
CA PHE A 103 -13.45 -25.34 -6.98
C PHE A 103 -12.42 -24.21 -6.92
N GLU A 104 -11.43 -24.23 -7.82
CA GLU A 104 -10.29 -23.31 -7.86
C GLU A 104 -10.37 -22.31 -9.01
N THR A 105 -10.88 -22.75 -10.16
CA THR A 105 -10.90 -21.95 -11.39
C THR A 105 -11.51 -20.54 -11.22
N PRO A 106 -12.65 -20.36 -10.52
CA PRO A 106 -13.22 -19.02 -10.33
C PRO A 106 -12.34 -18.07 -9.51
N ASP A 107 -11.74 -18.56 -8.43
CA ASP A 107 -10.83 -17.77 -7.59
C ASP A 107 -9.56 -17.41 -8.41
N ALA A 108 -9.03 -18.33 -9.22
CA ALA A 108 -7.87 -18.07 -10.06
C ALA A 108 -8.15 -17.01 -11.16
N ILE A 109 -9.32 -17.08 -11.81
CA ILE A 109 -9.76 -16.08 -12.78
C ILE A 109 -9.85 -14.70 -12.12
N LEU A 110 -10.47 -14.62 -10.94
CA LEU A 110 -10.59 -13.38 -10.22
C LEU A 110 -9.24 -12.82 -9.78
N ALA A 111 -8.32 -13.66 -9.32
CA ALA A 111 -6.97 -13.24 -8.94
C ALA A 111 -6.19 -12.64 -10.13
N ILE A 112 -6.27 -13.25 -11.31
CA ILE A 112 -5.68 -12.73 -12.56
C ILE A 112 -6.31 -11.37 -12.92
N ALA A 113 -7.65 -11.31 -12.91
CA ALA A 113 -8.38 -10.08 -13.16
C ALA A 113 -8.01 -8.96 -12.17
N ALA A 114 -7.87 -9.29 -10.90
CA ALA A 114 -7.56 -8.38 -9.80
C ALA A 114 -6.14 -7.81 -9.91
N ALA A 115 -5.17 -8.63 -10.31
CA ALA A 115 -3.78 -8.21 -10.52
C ALA A 115 -3.60 -7.31 -11.73
N ALA A 116 -4.43 -7.47 -12.76
CA ALA A 116 -4.36 -6.72 -14.01
C ALA A 116 -4.82 -5.26 -13.91
N GLN A 117 -5.55 -4.91 -12.85
CA GLN A 117 -6.13 -3.58 -12.70
C GLN A 117 -5.03 -2.52 -12.62
N SER A 118 -5.14 -1.47 -13.45
CA SER A 118 -4.16 -0.39 -13.53
C SER A 118 -4.48 0.79 -12.60
N ASP A 119 -5.74 0.88 -12.16
CA ASP A 119 -6.28 1.97 -11.35
C ASP A 119 -6.87 1.49 -10.01
N GLU A 120 -7.28 2.46 -9.19
CA GLU A 120 -7.93 2.19 -7.90
C GLU A 120 -9.37 1.70 -8.05
N THR A 121 -10.01 1.97 -9.19
CA THR A 121 -11.37 1.53 -9.50
C THR A 121 -11.33 0.34 -10.45
N TRP A 122 -12.20 -0.64 -10.20
CA TRP A 122 -12.30 -1.83 -11.03
C TRP A 122 -12.71 -1.52 -12.48
N SER A 123 -11.96 -2.07 -13.43
CA SER A 123 -12.22 -2.05 -14.87
C SER A 123 -12.48 -3.48 -15.36
N ALA A 124 -13.75 -3.75 -15.66
CA ALA A 124 -14.15 -5.02 -16.26
C ALA A 124 -13.46 -5.28 -17.62
N ALA A 125 -13.12 -4.22 -18.37
CA ALA A 125 -12.42 -4.34 -19.64
C ALA A 125 -10.96 -4.80 -19.45
N GLU A 126 -10.25 -4.24 -18.45
CA GLU A 126 -8.88 -4.68 -18.11
C GLU A 126 -8.89 -6.11 -17.56
N ALA A 127 -9.84 -6.40 -16.68
CA ALA A 127 -10.04 -7.73 -16.12
C ALA A 127 -10.21 -8.78 -17.23
N ARG A 128 -11.18 -8.56 -18.13
CA ARG A 128 -11.47 -9.48 -19.24
C ARG A 128 -10.31 -9.60 -20.23
N ALA A 129 -9.63 -8.50 -20.54
CA ALA A 129 -8.49 -8.52 -21.44
C ALA A 129 -7.32 -9.34 -20.87
N ALA A 130 -7.03 -9.23 -19.57
CA ALA A 130 -5.98 -10.00 -18.92
C ALA A 130 -6.31 -11.48 -18.85
N VAL A 131 -7.54 -11.82 -18.44
CA VAL A 131 -8.00 -13.22 -18.41
C VAL A 131 -7.92 -13.85 -19.81
N ALA A 132 -8.38 -13.14 -20.86
CA ALA A 132 -8.29 -13.63 -22.24
C ALA A 132 -6.87 -13.72 -22.82
N ALA A 133 -5.88 -13.09 -22.17
CA ALA A 133 -4.48 -13.12 -22.59
C ALA A 133 -3.76 -14.39 -22.09
N VAL A 134 -4.23 -15.00 -21.01
CA VAL A 134 -3.69 -16.25 -20.48
C VAL A 134 -4.10 -17.40 -21.40
N ARG A 135 -3.12 -18.16 -21.90
CA ARG A 135 -3.34 -19.27 -22.83
C ARG A 135 -2.56 -20.50 -22.45
N GLN A 136 -3.25 -21.63 -22.46
CA GLN A 136 -2.63 -22.90 -22.20
C GLN A 136 -1.72 -23.25 -23.37
N ALA A 137 -0.48 -23.65 -23.06
CA ALA A 137 0.60 -23.75 -24.04
C ALA A 137 0.35 -24.73 -25.21
N THR A 138 -0.53 -25.71 -25.03
CA THR A 138 -0.80 -26.80 -25.99
C THR A 138 -2.17 -26.72 -26.66
N THR A 139 -3.22 -26.35 -25.92
CA THR A 139 -4.61 -26.29 -26.40
C THR A 139 -5.00 -24.88 -26.83
N ALA A 140 -4.22 -23.87 -26.44
CA ALA A 140 -4.53 -22.44 -26.62
C ALA A 140 -5.83 -21.97 -25.95
N LYS A 141 -6.50 -22.86 -25.17
CA LYS A 141 -7.64 -22.52 -24.34
C LYS A 141 -7.25 -21.48 -23.30
N THR A 142 -8.17 -20.59 -23.03
CA THR A 142 -8.12 -19.49 -22.08
C THR A 142 -8.95 -19.85 -20.84
N PRO A 143 -8.80 -19.11 -19.74
CA PRO A 143 -9.71 -19.25 -18.61
C PRO A 143 -11.17 -18.89 -18.96
N LEU A 144 -11.42 -18.14 -20.04
CA LEU A 144 -12.79 -17.89 -20.50
C LEU A 144 -13.45 -19.15 -21.04
N ASP A 145 -12.69 -20.04 -21.70
CA ASP A 145 -13.22 -21.34 -22.15
C ASP A 145 -13.61 -22.22 -20.95
N ALA A 146 -12.82 -22.20 -19.88
CA ALA A 146 -13.14 -22.93 -18.66
C ALA A 146 -14.33 -22.32 -17.90
N LEU A 147 -14.47 -20.99 -17.89
CA LEU A 147 -15.64 -20.31 -17.34
C LEU A 147 -16.91 -20.71 -18.08
N ASP A 148 -16.85 -20.81 -19.41
CA ASP A 148 -17.98 -21.26 -20.22
C ASP A 148 -18.36 -22.71 -19.90
N ASP A 149 -17.39 -23.64 -19.96
CA ASP A 149 -17.56 -25.05 -19.59
C ASP A 149 -18.20 -25.21 -18.18
N LEU A 150 -17.80 -24.36 -17.22
CA LEU A 150 -18.37 -24.33 -15.87
C LEU A 150 -19.80 -23.77 -15.83
N ALA A 151 -20.11 -22.72 -16.60
CA ALA A 151 -21.44 -22.15 -16.70
C ALA A 151 -22.42 -23.18 -17.29
N GLU A 152 -22.03 -23.94 -18.32
CA GLU A 152 -22.83 -25.03 -18.86
C GLU A 152 -23.05 -26.15 -17.83
N GLY A 153 -21.98 -26.50 -17.11
CA GLY A 153 -22.00 -27.49 -16.03
C GLY A 153 -23.00 -27.15 -14.93
N VAL A 154 -23.27 -25.85 -14.68
CA VAL A 154 -24.30 -25.41 -13.72
C VAL A 154 -25.68 -25.93 -14.09
N LEU A 155 -26.04 -25.96 -15.38
CA LEU A 155 -27.36 -26.44 -15.82
C LEU A 155 -27.47 -27.97 -15.75
N ALA A 156 -26.36 -28.69 -15.95
CA ALA A 156 -26.32 -30.15 -15.93
C ALA A 156 -26.35 -30.74 -14.51
N GLY A 157 -25.53 -30.19 -13.61
CA GLY A 157 -25.35 -30.63 -12.21
C GLY A 157 -24.86 -32.07 -12.02
N SER A 158 -24.29 -32.36 -10.85
CA SER A 158 -23.75 -33.70 -10.51
C SER A 158 -24.83 -34.78 -10.28
N SER A 159 -26.10 -34.37 -10.18
CA SER A 159 -27.27 -35.24 -9.97
C SER A 159 -28.39 -35.04 -11.00
N GLY A 160 -28.12 -34.32 -12.10
CA GLY A 160 -29.09 -34.09 -13.19
C GLY A 160 -30.04 -32.90 -12.97
N GLY A 161 -29.62 -31.90 -12.20
CA GLY A 161 -30.39 -30.68 -11.95
C GLY A 161 -29.48 -29.48 -11.67
N ALA A 162 -29.99 -28.26 -11.92
CA ALA A 162 -29.19 -27.05 -11.88
C ALA A 162 -28.51 -26.82 -10.51
N ASN A 163 -27.29 -26.25 -10.50
CA ASN A 163 -26.51 -25.92 -9.31
C ASN A 163 -26.49 -24.40 -9.02
N PRO A 164 -27.54 -23.84 -8.39
CA PRO A 164 -27.64 -22.41 -8.12
C PRO A 164 -26.55 -21.86 -7.16
N GLY A 165 -25.97 -22.70 -6.31
CA GLY A 165 -24.84 -22.28 -5.46
C GLY A 165 -23.57 -22.01 -6.29
N GLN A 166 -23.29 -22.86 -7.27
CA GLN A 166 -22.20 -22.65 -8.22
C GLN A 166 -22.51 -21.49 -9.16
N ALA A 167 -23.76 -21.32 -9.62
CA ALA A 167 -24.19 -20.14 -10.37
C ALA A 167 -23.87 -18.85 -9.61
N ALA A 168 -24.19 -18.80 -8.30
CA ALA A 168 -23.88 -17.66 -7.45
C ALA A 168 -22.36 -17.40 -7.36
N LYS A 169 -21.54 -18.45 -7.17
CA LYS A 169 -20.07 -18.31 -7.12
C LYS A 169 -19.52 -17.74 -8.42
N LEU A 170 -19.93 -18.29 -9.57
CA LEU A 170 -19.48 -17.82 -10.90
C LEU A 170 -19.91 -16.37 -11.16
N ILE A 171 -21.14 -15.99 -10.78
CA ILE A 171 -21.59 -14.59 -10.90
C ILE A 171 -20.71 -13.66 -10.06
N ALA A 172 -20.47 -14.04 -8.81
CA ALA A 172 -19.74 -13.21 -7.85
C ALA A 172 -18.26 -13.03 -8.22
N LEU A 173 -17.59 -14.08 -8.67
CA LEU A 173 -16.14 -14.09 -8.87
C LEU A 173 -15.72 -13.85 -10.32
N ASP A 174 -16.51 -14.27 -11.30
CA ASP A 174 -16.07 -14.24 -12.71
C ASP A 174 -16.96 -13.33 -13.55
N VAL A 175 -18.25 -13.65 -13.66
CA VAL A 175 -19.13 -13.02 -14.66
C VAL A 175 -19.30 -11.53 -14.42
N ALA A 176 -19.67 -11.12 -13.20
CA ALA A 176 -19.84 -9.71 -12.88
C ALA A 176 -18.50 -8.95 -12.89
N PRO A 177 -17.40 -9.44 -12.27
CA PRO A 177 -16.09 -8.78 -12.35
C PRO A 177 -15.54 -8.64 -13.78
N LEU A 178 -15.82 -9.57 -14.69
CA LEU A 178 -15.42 -9.48 -16.10
C LEU A 178 -16.38 -8.65 -16.97
N GLY A 179 -17.44 -8.11 -16.37
CA GLY A 179 -18.47 -7.31 -17.06
C GLY A 179 -19.18 -8.11 -18.15
N LEU A 180 -19.40 -9.40 -17.90
CA LEU A 180 -20.24 -10.28 -18.70
C LEU A 180 -21.70 -10.17 -18.21
N ASP A 181 -22.66 -10.47 -19.08
CA ASP A 181 -24.07 -10.48 -18.69
C ASP A 181 -24.40 -11.79 -17.96
N PRO A 182 -24.79 -11.76 -16.67
CA PRO A 182 -25.10 -12.98 -15.93
C PRO A 182 -26.39 -13.68 -16.38
N ALA A 183 -27.18 -13.08 -17.27
CA ALA A 183 -28.31 -13.72 -17.92
C ALA A 183 -27.99 -14.33 -19.30
N ASP A 184 -26.77 -14.13 -19.80
CA ASP A 184 -26.36 -14.48 -21.17
C ASP A 184 -24.86 -14.83 -21.20
N VAL A 185 -24.46 -15.81 -20.37
CA VAL A 185 -23.05 -16.20 -20.21
C VAL A 185 -22.63 -17.14 -21.33
N ASP A 186 -21.75 -16.66 -22.20
CA ASP A 186 -21.06 -17.43 -23.26
C ASP A 186 -19.78 -16.70 -23.70
N PRO A 187 -18.71 -16.69 -22.85
CA PRO A 187 -17.52 -15.90 -23.12
C PRO A 187 -16.58 -16.49 -24.19
N SER A 188 -16.66 -17.79 -24.49
CA SER A 188 -15.90 -18.46 -25.57
C SER A 188 -16.64 -18.48 -26.91
N ALA A 189 -17.97 -18.27 -26.92
CA ALA A 189 -18.81 -18.26 -28.11
C ALA A 189 -18.73 -19.57 -28.93
N ASP A 190 -18.47 -20.68 -28.27
CA ASP A 190 -18.38 -22.02 -28.87
C ASP A 190 -19.62 -22.88 -28.61
N SER A 191 -20.57 -22.38 -27.83
CA SER A 191 -21.83 -23.05 -27.54
C SER A 191 -23.07 -22.44 -28.21
N PRO A 192 -24.08 -23.26 -28.54
CA PRO A 192 -25.23 -22.81 -29.32
C PRO A 192 -26.27 -22.04 -28.50
N THR A 193 -26.17 -22.05 -27.17
CA THR A 193 -27.15 -21.40 -26.29
C THR A 193 -26.44 -20.86 -25.04
N PRO A 194 -26.39 -19.53 -24.87
CA PRO A 194 -25.84 -18.92 -23.67
C PRO A 194 -26.57 -19.33 -22.39
N VAL A 195 -25.88 -19.25 -21.26
CA VAL A 195 -26.38 -19.71 -19.96
C VAL A 195 -26.93 -18.56 -19.11
N ASP A 196 -28.19 -18.69 -18.67
CA ASP A 196 -28.83 -17.77 -17.71
C ASP A 196 -28.53 -18.17 -16.25
N LEU A 197 -27.34 -17.80 -15.77
CA LEU A 197 -26.93 -18.05 -14.39
C LEU A 197 -27.76 -17.23 -13.39
N LEU A 198 -28.13 -15.98 -13.73
CA LEU A 198 -28.93 -15.12 -12.87
C LEU A 198 -30.36 -15.64 -12.70
N GLY A 199 -30.96 -16.14 -13.78
CA GLY A 199 -32.24 -16.82 -13.77
C GLY A 199 -32.20 -18.10 -12.93
N THR A 200 -31.13 -18.90 -13.05
CA THR A 200 -30.89 -20.07 -12.21
C THR A 200 -30.83 -19.69 -10.73
N LEU A 201 -30.10 -18.63 -10.39
CA LEU A 201 -30.02 -18.11 -9.02
C LEU A 201 -31.37 -17.60 -8.51
N ARG A 202 -32.09 -16.80 -9.32
CA ARG A 202 -33.42 -16.27 -8.95
C ARG A 202 -34.44 -17.39 -8.71
N ALA A 203 -34.39 -18.47 -9.48
CA ALA A 203 -35.27 -19.63 -9.28
C ALA A 203 -35.02 -20.31 -7.92
N ALA A 204 -33.80 -20.26 -7.40
CA ALA A 204 -33.44 -20.83 -6.11
C ALA A 204 -33.90 -20.01 -4.89
N ALA A 205 -34.39 -18.79 -5.09
CA ALA A 205 -34.83 -17.91 -4.00
C ALA A 205 -35.96 -18.53 -3.17
N GLY A 206 -36.81 -19.35 -3.79
CA GLY A 206 -38.03 -19.86 -3.18
C GLY A 206 -39.10 -18.77 -2.99
N ALA A 207 -40.27 -19.17 -2.48
CA ALA A 207 -41.39 -18.24 -2.29
C ALA A 207 -41.13 -17.19 -1.19
N ASP A 208 -40.32 -17.54 -0.20
CA ASP A 208 -39.94 -16.68 0.93
C ASP A 208 -38.67 -15.85 0.66
N GLN A 209 -38.01 -16.08 -0.48
CA GLN A 209 -36.76 -15.40 -0.90
C GLN A 209 -35.59 -15.59 0.08
N SER A 210 -35.64 -16.60 0.95
CA SER A 210 -34.58 -16.89 1.92
C SER A 210 -33.48 -17.80 1.35
N TYR A 211 -33.68 -18.33 0.14
CA TYR A 211 -32.79 -19.31 -0.49
C TYR A 211 -32.60 -20.57 0.37
N ALA A 212 -33.65 -20.99 1.08
CA ALA A 212 -33.60 -22.10 2.04
C ALA A 212 -33.03 -23.42 1.47
N GLY A 213 -33.13 -23.65 0.17
CA GLY A 213 -32.60 -24.84 -0.51
C GLY A 213 -31.09 -24.82 -0.76
N LEU A 214 -30.41 -23.69 -0.55
CA LEU A 214 -28.95 -23.60 -0.71
C LEU A 214 -28.23 -24.02 0.58
N THR A 215 -27.00 -24.53 0.41
CA THR A 215 -26.03 -24.59 1.51
C THR A 215 -25.78 -23.20 2.07
N PHE A 216 -25.31 -23.10 3.31
CA PHE A 216 -25.06 -21.79 3.92
C PHE A 216 -24.09 -20.95 3.09
N ASN A 217 -22.97 -21.52 2.66
CA ASN A 217 -22.02 -20.86 1.76
C ASN A 217 -22.68 -20.43 0.43
N GLY A 218 -23.57 -21.27 -0.14
CA GLY A 218 -24.38 -20.90 -1.31
C GLY A 218 -25.28 -19.69 -1.07
N LYS A 219 -25.86 -19.53 0.13
CA LYS A 219 -26.62 -18.31 0.51
C LYS A 219 -25.73 -17.08 0.59
N LEU A 220 -24.51 -17.22 1.13
CA LEU A 220 -23.55 -16.12 1.20
C LEU A 220 -23.15 -15.65 -0.21
N PHE A 221 -22.77 -16.57 -1.09
CA PHE A 221 -22.49 -16.23 -2.49
C PHE A 221 -23.73 -15.70 -3.21
N ALA A 222 -24.95 -16.18 -2.90
CA ALA A 222 -26.17 -15.62 -3.49
C ALA A 222 -26.31 -14.12 -3.18
N ALA A 223 -26.06 -13.70 -1.93
CA ALA A 223 -26.09 -12.29 -1.56
C ALA A 223 -25.01 -11.48 -2.29
N VAL A 224 -23.76 -11.98 -2.33
CA VAL A 224 -22.64 -11.35 -3.03
C VAL A 224 -22.91 -11.24 -4.54
N ALA A 225 -23.44 -12.29 -5.16
CA ALA A 225 -23.77 -12.34 -6.58
C ALA A 225 -24.89 -11.37 -6.97
N LEU A 226 -25.92 -11.25 -6.13
CA LEU A 226 -27.02 -10.30 -6.34
C LEU A 226 -26.51 -8.86 -6.28
N ASP A 227 -25.69 -8.50 -5.28
CA ASP A 227 -25.00 -7.20 -5.22
C ASP A 227 -24.17 -6.95 -6.49
N ALA A 228 -23.35 -7.94 -6.89
CA ALA A 228 -22.51 -7.87 -8.09
C ALA A 228 -23.31 -7.59 -9.37
N ALA A 229 -24.47 -8.23 -9.51
CA ALA A 229 -25.36 -8.12 -10.64
C ALA A 229 -26.28 -6.87 -10.56
N GLY A 230 -26.04 -5.96 -9.61
CA GLY A 230 -26.86 -4.77 -9.40
C GLY A 230 -28.31 -5.08 -9.00
N GLN A 231 -28.54 -6.25 -8.39
CA GLN A 231 -29.84 -6.69 -7.89
C GLN A 231 -29.95 -6.37 -6.40
N ALA A 232 -31.17 -6.05 -5.95
CA ALA A 232 -31.44 -5.93 -4.53
C ALA A 232 -31.29 -7.30 -3.84
N VAL A 233 -30.53 -7.35 -2.75
CA VAL A 233 -30.46 -8.55 -1.90
C VAL A 233 -31.74 -8.64 -1.07
N PRO A 234 -32.50 -9.76 -1.13
CA PRO A 234 -33.74 -9.89 -0.35
C PRO A 234 -33.51 -9.83 1.15
N GLU A 235 -34.36 -9.09 1.88
CA GLU A 235 -34.28 -8.99 3.35
C GLU A 235 -34.39 -10.37 4.02
N ALA A 236 -35.19 -11.29 3.46
CA ALA A 236 -35.31 -12.65 3.98
C ALA A 236 -34.00 -13.44 3.88
N LEU A 237 -33.21 -13.21 2.82
CA LEU A 237 -31.87 -13.79 2.69
C LEU A 237 -30.93 -13.19 3.76
N VAL A 238 -30.94 -11.87 3.92
CA VAL A 238 -30.15 -11.17 4.96
C VAL A 238 -30.49 -11.66 6.36
N GLN A 239 -31.78 -11.82 6.66
CA GLN A 239 -32.23 -12.35 7.94
C GLN A 239 -31.79 -13.80 8.13
N SER A 240 -31.84 -14.64 7.09
CA SER A 240 -31.34 -16.02 7.18
C SER A 240 -29.83 -16.10 7.49
N ILE A 241 -29.05 -15.11 7.04
CA ILE A 241 -27.62 -14.99 7.39
C ILE A 241 -27.48 -14.59 8.86
N ARG A 242 -28.26 -13.60 9.34
CA ARG A 242 -28.25 -13.21 10.77
C ARG A 242 -28.66 -14.35 11.69
N ASP A 243 -29.68 -15.12 11.32
CA ASP A 243 -30.21 -16.24 12.11
C ASP A 243 -29.22 -17.41 12.21
N ALA A 244 -28.29 -17.52 11.27
CA ALA A 244 -27.21 -18.51 11.28
C ALA A 244 -26.00 -18.10 12.15
N GLN A 245 -25.98 -16.87 12.69
CA GLN A 245 -24.87 -16.40 13.51
C GLN A 245 -24.81 -17.17 14.83
N GLN A 246 -23.63 -17.69 15.15
CA GLN A 246 -23.37 -18.42 16.38
C GLN A 246 -23.35 -17.49 17.59
N ALA A 247 -23.51 -18.07 18.78
CA ALA A 247 -23.54 -17.31 20.03
C ALA A 247 -22.24 -16.55 20.33
N ASP A 248 -21.10 -17.00 19.79
CA ASP A 248 -19.80 -16.35 19.88
C ASP A 248 -19.61 -15.19 18.88
N GLY A 249 -20.56 -14.99 17.96
CA GLY A 249 -20.54 -13.92 16.98
C GLY A 249 -20.02 -14.32 15.59
N GLY A 250 -19.55 -15.56 15.40
CA GLY A 250 -19.06 -16.05 14.12
C GLY A 250 -20.13 -16.73 13.28
N TRP A 251 -19.71 -17.19 12.10
CA TRP A 251 -20.47 -18.16 11.31
C TRP A 251 -19.58 -19.34 10.97
N GLY A 252 -20.05 -20.56 11.24
CA GLY A 252 -19.39 -21.78 10.80
C GLY A 252 -19.91 -22.26 9.44
N PHE A 253 -19.10 -23.07 8.74
CA PHE A 253 -19.39 -23.66 7.44
C PHE A 253 -20.84 -24.13 7.20
N ALA A 254 -21.46 -24.77 8.20
CA ALA A 254 -22.82 -25.32 8.10
C ALA A 254 -23.95 -24.28 8.26
N GLY A 255 -23.64 -23.08 8.76
CA GLY A 255 -24.65 -22.08 9.15
C GLY A 255 -25.51 -22.50 10.34
N ASP A 256 -24.99 -23.37 11.21
CA ASP A 256 -25.67 -23.82 12.43
C ASP A 256 -25.42 -22.82 13.58
N PRO A 257 -26.43 -22.09 14.05
CA PRO A 257 -26.29 -21.10 15.13
C PRO A 257 -26.07 -21.74 16.50
N SER A 258 -26.28 -23.05 16.65
CA SER A 258 -26.04 -23.80 17.89
C SER A 258 -24.60 -24.28 18.04
N ALA A 259 -23.82 -24.23 16.96
CA ALA A 259 -22.39 -24.51 16.98
C ALA A 259 -21.59 -23.33 17.57
N SER A 260 -20.29 -23.55 17.78
CA SER A 260 -19.36 -22.55 18.30
C SER A 260 -17.96 -22.81 17.76
N GLY A 261 -17.15 -21.76 17.70
CA GLY A 261 -15.78 -21.78 17.22
C GLY A 261 -15.63 -20.91 15.98
N LEU A 262 -14.58 -20.09 15.96
CA LEU A 262 -14.29 -19.22 14.84
C LEU A 262 -13.95 -20.04 13.59
N ASP A 263 -14.77 -19.88 12.55
CA ASP A 263 -14.46 -20.22 11.16
C ASP A 263 -14.19 -18.90 10.41
N PRO A 264 -12.92 -18.53 10.19
CA PRO A 264 -12.54 -17.26 9.58
C PRO A 264 -12.98 -17.13 8.11
N ASP A 265 -13.00 -18.24 7.36
CA ASP A 265 -13.43 -18.29 5.95
C ASP A 265 -14.90 -17.90 5.83
N THR A 266 -15.75 -18.62 6.57
CA THR A 266 -17.20 -18.43 6.52
C THR A 266 -17.60 -17.11 7.15
N THR A 267 -16.95 -16.71 8.26
CA THR A 267 -17.21 -15.42 8.91
C THR A 267 -16.79 -14.24 8.01
N GLY A 268 -15.65 -14.35 7.33
CA GLY A 268 -15.18 -13.34 6.37
C GLY A 268 -16.14 -13.18 5.19
N LEU A 269 -16.60 -14.30 4.61
CA LEU A 269 -17.57 -14.27 3.51
C LEU A 269 -18.96 -13.76 3.96
N ALA A 270 -19.39 -14.07 5.18
CA ALA A 270 -20.65 -13.55 5.74
C ALA A 270 -20.62 -12.03 5.91
N LEU A 271 -19.49 -11.46 6.35
CA LEU A 271 -19.31 -10.00 6.41
C LEU A 271 -19.42 -9.36 5.03
N GLN A 272 -18.81 -9.97 4.00
CA GLN A 272 -18.92 -9.48 2.63
C GLN A 272 -20.36 -9.53 2.11
N ALA A 273 -21.08 -10.62 2.37
CA ALA A 273 -22.50 -10.77 2.01
C ALA A 273 -23.39 -9.72 2.69
N LEU A 274 -23.20 -9.46 3.99
CA LEU A 274 -23.95 -8.44 4.72
C LEU A 274 -23.64 -7.03 4.20
N VAL A 275 -22.37 -6.70 3.96
CA VAL A 275 -21.97 -5.41 3.40
C VAL A 275 -22.52 -5.20 1.99
N GLY A 276 -22.48 -6.23 1.13
CA GLY A 276 -23.10 -6.19 -0.20
C GLY A 276 -24.62 -6.01 -0.14
N ALA A 277 -25.26 -6.55 0.89
CA ALA A 277 -26.67 -6.29 1.20
C ALA A 277 -26.93 -4.91 1.82
N SER A 278 -25.94 -4.00 1.83
CA SER A 278 -26.02 -2.67 2.44
C SER A 278 -26.30 -2.67 3.95
N VAL A 279 -25.94 -3.74 4.66
CA VAL A 279 -26.00 -3.78 6.13
C VAL A 279 -24.87 -2.91 6.70
N PRO A 280 -25.17 -1.94 7.57
CA PRO A 280 -24.15 -1.01 8.06
C PRO A 280 -23.20 -1.67 9.06
N ALA A 281 -21.98 -1.12 9.19
CA ALA A 281 -20.98 -1.57 10.16
C ALA A 281 -21.44 -1.51 11.62
N THR A 282 -22.46 -0.70 11.92
CA THR A 282 -23.08 -0.58 13.25
C THR A 282 -24.09 -1.69 13.55
N ASP A 283 -24.39 -2.57 12.60
CA ASP A 283 -25.26 -3.73 12.82
C ASP A 283 -24.65 -4.66 13.89
N PRO A 284 -25.42 -5.09 14.91
CA PRO A 284 -24.90 -5.96 15.97
C PRO A 284 -24.27 -7.26 15.45
N ALA A 285 -24.78 -7.84 14.37
CA ALA A 285 -24.20 -9.05 13.81
C ALA A 285 -22.80 -8.78 13.24
N VAL A 286 -22.61 -7.66 12.54
CA VAL A 286 -21.32 -7.22 12.01
C VAL A 286 -20.33 -6.94 13.15
N GLY A 287 -20.76 -6.20 14.18
CA GLY A 287 -19.91 -5.88 15.33
C GLY A 287 -19.42 -7.11 16.10
N ARG A 288 -20.29 -8.11 16.32
CA ARG A 288 -19.90 -9.37 16.99
C ARG A 288 -18.90 -10.18 16.19
N ALA A 289 -19.08 -10.26 14.87
CA ALA A 289 -18.16 -10.97 13.99
C ALA A 289 -16.78 -10.32 13.92
N LEU A 290 -16.73 -8.98 13.84
CA LEU A 290 -15.48 -8.24 13.90
C LEU A 290 -14.75 -8.44 15.24
N ALA A 291 -15.48 -8.49 16.35
CA ALA A 291 -14.92 -8.78 17.66
C ALA A 291 -14.35 -10.20 17.74
N LEU A 292 -15.05 -11.20 17.22
CA LEU A 292 -14.57 -12.59 17.20
C LEU A 292 -13.35 -12.77 16.30
N LEU A 293 -13.35 -12.17 15.11
CA LEU A 293 -12.16 -12.15 14.24
C LEU A 293 -10.98 -11.45 14.93
N ALA A 294 -11.24 -10.38 15.68
CA ALA A 294 -10.20 -9.68 16.42
C ALA A 294 -9.68 -10.51 17.59
N GLU A 295 -10.49 -11.38 18.18
CA GLU A 295 -10.05 -12.32 19.20
C GLU A 295 -9.22 -13.46 18.61
N GLY A 296 -9.68 -14.07 17.51
CA GLY A 296 -9.05 -15.23 16.89
C GLY A 296 -7.79 -14.94 16.06
N GLN A 297 -7.45 -13.67 15.82
CA GLN A 297 -6.22 -13.33 15.10
C GLN A 297 -4.98 -13.60 15.96
N SER A 298 -4.08 -14.45 15.46
CA SER A 298 -2.84 -14.79 16.15
C SER A 298 -1.82 -13.64 16.14
N GLY A 299 -0.73 -13.79 16.90
CA GLY A 299 0.38 -12.82 16.90
C GLY A 299 1.13 -12.75 15.56
N SER A 300 1.09 -13.82 14.75
CA SER A 300 1.71 -13.85 13.41
C SER A 300 0.92 -13.05 12.37
N GLY A 301 -0.28 -12.61 12.72
CA GLY A 301 -1.21 -11.90 11.84
C GLY A 301 -2.15 -12.82 11.07
N LEU A 302 -1.92 -14.13 11.04
CA LEU A 302 -2.77 -15.08 10.35
C LEU A 302 -3.97 -15.54 11.21
N TRP A 303 -5.03 -15.97 10.54
CA TRP A 303 -6.13 -16.71 11.16
C TRP A 303 -5.96 -18.20 10.89
N GLY A 304 -6.07 -18.99 11.95
CA GLY A 304 -5.81 -20.43 11.94
C GLY A 304 -6.68 -21.21 12.90
N SER A 305 -6.44 -22.51 12.89
CA SER A 305 -7.00 -23.48 13.81
C SER A 305 -6.10 -23.62 15.04
N PRO A 306 -6.56 -24.17 16.18
CA PRO A 306 -5.67 -24.54 17.30
C PRO A 306 -4.51 -25.49 16.95
N PHE A 307 -4.46 -26.01 15.72
CA PHE A 307 -3.45 -26.96 15.22
C PHE A 307 -2.52 -26.37 14.14
N ASP A 308 -2.74 -25.14 13.67
CA ASP A 308 -1.89 -24.44 12.71
C ASP A 308 -1.77 -22.94 13.06
N ASP A 309 -0.63 -22.32 12.74
CA ASP A 309 -0.42 -20.88 12.97
C ASP A 309 -1.24 -20.00 12.01
N GLY A 310 -2.11 -20.61 11.18
CA GLY A 310 -2.94 -20.00 10.14
C GLY A 310 -2.67 -20.48 8.73
N ASN A 311 -3.71 -20.47 7.90
CA ASN A 311 -3.61 -20.78 6.47
C ASN A 311 -3.92 -19.51 5.63
N PRO A 312 -3.39 -19.41 4.39
CA PRO A 312 -3.53 -18.21 3.58
C PRO A 312 -4.95 -17.96 3.07
N ASN A 313 -5.74 -19.00 2.78
CA ASN A 313 -7.12 -18.88 2.30
C ASN A 313 -8.06 -18.30 3.38
N SER A 314 -8.06 -18.87 4.58
CA SER A 314 -8.77 -18.39 5.76
C SER A 314 -8.38 -16.95 6.10
N THR A 315 -7.08 -16.67 6.06
CA THR A 315 -6.57 -15.32 6.31
C THR A 315 -7.06 -14.34 5.25
N ALA A 316 -7.03 -14.72 3.97
CA ALA A 316 -7.49 -13.87 2.87
C ALA A 316 -8.97 -13.50 3.01
N LEU A 317 -9.86 -14.47 3.25
CA LEU A 317 -11.29 -14.19 3.42
C LEU A 317 -11.60 -13.41 4.69
N ALA A 318 -10.91 -13.68 5.81
CA ALA A 318 -11.03 -12.88 7.02
C ALA A 318 -10.62 -11.41 6.77
N VAL A 319 -9.51 -11.20 6.06
CA VAL A 319 -9.03 -9.86 5.68
C VAL A 319 -10.05 -9.13 4.81
N LEU A 320 -10.56 -9.78 3.75
CA LEU A 320 -11.57 -9.20 2.86
C LEU A 320 -12.86 -8.85 3.63
N GLY A 321 -13.32 -9.72 4.53
CA GLY A 321 -14.48 -9.46 5.39
C GLY A 321 -14.30 -8.29 6.35
N VAL A 322 -13.16 -8.23 7.06
CA VAL A 322 -12.84 -7.11 7.97
C VAL A 322 -12.80 -5.80 7.22
N ARG A 323 -12.18 -5.78 6.04
CA ARG A 323 -12.00 -4.55 5.26
C ARG A 323 -13.31 -4.06 4.65
N ALA A 324 -14.11 -4.98 4.11
CA ALA A 324 -15.46 -4.68 3.65
C ALA A 324 -16.31 -4.02 4.75
N ALA A 325 -16.27 -4.56 5.97
CA ALA A 325 -17.12 -4.09 7.07
C ALA A 325 -16.60 -2.83 7.76
N THR A 326 -15.28 -2.56 7.73
CA THR A 326 -14.70 -1.46 8.51
C THR A 326 -14.29 -0.25 7.69
N ASN A 327 -14.05 -0.43 6.38
CA ASN A 327 -13.48 0.62 5.52
C ASN A 327 -12.19 1.24 6.12
N LEU A 328 -11.46 0.47 6.94
CA LEU A 328 -10.24 0.93 7.58
C LEU A 328 -9.07 0.80 6.60
N PRO A 329 -8.12 1.76 6.63
CA PRO A 329 -6.86 1.60 5.91
C PRO A 329 -6.19 0.31 6.32
N ALA A 330 -5.58 -0.39 5.37
CA ALA A 330 -5.01 -1.71 5.62
C ALA A 330 -3.81 -1.76 6.60
N ARG A 331 -3.33 -0.58 7.03
CA ARG A 331 -2.32 -0.41 8.09
C ARG A 331 -2.91 -0.01 9.45
N ALA A 332 -4.22 0.17 9.56
CA ALA A 332 -4.87 0.42 10.83
C ALA A 332 -4.68 -0.79 11.75
N ARG A 333 -4.38 -0.54 13.04
CA ARG A 333 -4.48 -1.57 14.08
C ARG A 333 -5.94 -1.88 14.35
N TRP A 334 -6.58 -2.52 13.38
CA TRP A 334 -8.03 -2.69 13.28
C TRP A 334 -8.62 -3.40 14.52
N ARG A 335 -7.89 -4.35 15.13
CA ARG A 335 -8.34 -5.03 16.37
C ARG A 335 -8.71 -4.04 17.47
N ALA A 336 -7.90 -2.99 17.65
CA ALA A 336 -8.13 -1.97 18.68
C ALA A 336 -9.31 -1.05 18.35
N THR A 337 -9.74 -1.00 17.09
CA THR A 337 -10.88 -0.18 16.65
C THR A 337 -12.22 -0.89 16.83
N VAL A 338 -12.21 -2.23 16.87
CA VAL A 338 -13.43 -3.05 17.02
C VAL A 338 -13.53 -3.73 18.38
N ALA A 339 -12.42 -3.83 19.13
CA ALA A 339 -12.38 -4.44 20.45
C ALA A 339 -11.29 -3.80 21.34
N GLU A 340 -11.71 -2.99 22.32
CA GLU A 340 -10.82 -2.23 23.22
C GLU A 340 -9.83 -3.11 23.99
N ALA A 341 -10.23 -4.35 24.33
CA ALA A 341 -9.36 -5.32 25.01
C ALA A 341 -8.06 -5.64 24.25
N TRP A 342 -8.04 -5.41 22.93
CA TRP A 342 -6.87 -5.62 22.08
C TRP A 342 -6.07 -4.35 21.80
N ALA A 343 -6.43 -3.22 22.42
CA ALA A 343 -5.67 -1.99 22.34
C ALA A 343 -4.25 -2.20 22.91
N GLY A 344 -3.24 -2.00 22.06
CA GLY A 344 -1.83 -2.14 22.44
C GLY A 344 -1.27 -3.57 22.38
N VAL A 345 -2.09 -4.59 22.12
CA VAL A 345 -1.61 -5.96 21.88
C VAL A 345 -0.94 -6.02 20.49
N PRO A 346 0.36 -6.36 20.40
CA PRO A 346 1.06 -6.42 19.11
C PRO A 346 0.65 -7.66 18.31
N TYR A 347 0.51 -7.49 17.01
CA TYR A 347 0.37 -8.55 16.03
C TYR A 347 0.98 -8.07 14.71
N ASP A 348 1.48 -9.00 13.90
CA ASP A 348 1.93 -8.67 12.56
C ASP A 348 0.72 -8.37 11.64
N SER A 349 0.91 -7.54 10.62
CA SER A 349 -0.14 -7.31 9.64
C SER A 349 -0.51 -8.63 8.94
N PRO A 350 -1.81 -8.98 8.80
CA PRO A 350 -2.23 -10.19 8.09
C PRO A 350 -1.74 -10.19 6.64
N LEU A 351 -1.69 -9.02 6.00
CA LEU A 351 -1.20 -8.88 4.63
C LEU A 351 0.31 -9.09 4.53
N THR A 352 1.07 -8.58 5.51
CA THR A 352 2.51 -8.86 5.59
C THR A 352 2.77 -10.33 5.91
N ALA A 353 1.89 -10.98 6.66
CA ALA A 353 1.97 -12.42 6.92
C ALA A 353 1.70 -13.23 5.64
N LEU A 354 0.65 -12.91 4.88
CA LEU A 354 0.39 -13.50 3.56
C LEU A 354 1.58 -13.33 2.60
N ALA A 355 2.12 -12.10 2.50
CA ALA A 355 3.27 -11.84 1.63
C ALA A 355 4.54 -12.62 2.05
N ARG A 356 4.76 -12.79 3.36
CA ARG A 356 5.88 -13.58 3.88
C ARG A 356 5.74 -15.09 3.64
N ALA A 357 4.53 -15.57 3.39
CA ALA A 357 4.28 -16.96 3.06
C ALA A 357 4.64 -17.31 1.59
N GLN A 358 5.08 -16.35 0.76
CA GLN A 358 5.49 -16.66 -0.61
C GLN A 358 6.68 -17.65 -0.64
N ALA A 359 6.47 -18.78 -1.29
CA ALA A 359 7.47 -19.79 -1.56
C ALA A 359 8.41 -19.36 -2.73
N PRO A 360 9.59 -19.98 -2.87
CA PRO A 360 10.57 -19.59 -3.88
C PRO A 360 10.11 -19.69 -5.34
N ASP A 361 9.12 -20.53 -5.63
CA ASP A 361 8.49 -20.70 -6.94
C ASP A 361 7.34 -19.71 -7.19
N GLY A 362 6.98 -18.88 -6.20
CA GLY A 362 6.04 -17.77 -6.33
C GLY A 362 4.69 -17.98 -5.67
N HIS A 363 4.28 -19.22 -5.39
CA HIS A 363 2.99 -19.48 -4.73
C HIS A 363 2.98 -18.99 -3.29
N ILE A 364 1.79 -18.71 -2.74
CA ILE A 364 1.63 -18.39 -1.32
C ILE A 364 1.43 -19.71 -0.57
N ALA A 365 2.45 -20.11 0.19
CA ALA A 365 2.49 -21.41 0.84
C ALA A 365 1.38 -21.57 1.88
N SER A 366 0.77 -22.74 1.87
CA SER A 366 -0.25 -23.17 2.82
C SER A 366 0.27 -24.37 3.62
N PRO A 367 -0.13 -24.52 4.91
CA PRO A 367 0.09 -25.78 5.62
C PRO A 367 -0.45 -27.01 4.86
N GLY A 368 -1.48 -26.83 4.02
CA GLY A 368 -2.06 -27.89 3.19
C GLY A 368 -1.18 -28.37 2.03
N ASP A 369 -0.10 -27.65 1.70
CA ASP A 369 0.80 -28.02 0.59
C ASP A 369 1.49 -29.37 0.82
N GLU A 370 1.54 -29.84 2.06
CA GLU A 370 2.02 -31.19 2.39
C GLU A 370 1.16 -32.31 1.77
N PHE A 371 -0.10 -32.01 1.43
CA PHE A 371 -1.05 -32.92 0.78
C PHE A 371 -1.18 -32.66 -0.73
N GLY A 372 -0.48 -31.67 -1.26
CA GLY A 372 -0.52 -31.25 -2.66
C GLY A 372 -0.72 -29.74 -2.78
N VAL A 373 0.11 -29.12 -3.63
CA VAL A 373 0.02 -27.68 -3.91
C VAL A 373 -1.15 -27.43 -4.86
N ASN A 374 -2.05 -26.53 -4.47
CA ASN A 374 -3.20 -26.11 -5.26
C ASN A 374 -3.23 -24.59 -5.43
N THR A 375 -4.05 -24.10 -6.36
CA THR A 375 -4.10 -22.68 -6.72
C THR A 375 -4.97 -21.83 -5.79
N PHE A 376 -5.81 -22.47 -4.97
CA PHE A 376 -6.83 -21.82 -4.14
C PHE A 376 -6.23 -20.81 -3.14
N GLY A 377 -5.26 -21.23 -2.35
CA GLY A 377 -4.63 -20.37 -1.34
C GLY A 377 -3.89 -19.17 -1.94
N THR A 378 -3.22 -19.38 -3.07
CA THR A 378 -2.52 -18.30 -3.80
C THR A 378 -3.51 -17.30 -4.40
N SER A 379 -4.59 -17.78 -5.01
CA SER A 379 -5.59 -16.95 -5.67
C SER A 379 -6.26 -15.99 -4.68
N GLN A 380 -6.79 -16.52 -3.57
CA GLN A 380 -7.44 -15.70 -2.55
C GLN A 380 -6.45 -14.77 -1.83
N ALA A 381 -5.20 -15.19 -1.63
CA ALA A 381 -4.18 -14.32 -1.08
C ALA A 381 -3.88 -13.12 -2.02
N ILE A 382 -3.83 -13.33 -3.34
CA ILE A 382 -3.69 -12.23 -4.31
C ILE A 382 -4.86 -11.25 -4.18
N GLU A 383 -6.09 -11.75 -4.12
CA GLU A 383 -7.29 -10.92 -3.94
C GLU A 383 -7.19 -10.05 -2.69
N ALA A 384 -6.88 -10.65 -1.54
CA ALA A 384 -6.74 -9.96 -0.26
C ALA A 384 -5.55 -8.98 -0.23
N LEU A 385 -4.44 -9.30 -0.89
CA LEU A 385 -3.27 -8.41 -1.00
C LEU A 385 -3.59 -7.16 -1.82
N LEU A 386 -4.54 -7.25 -2.75
CA LEU A 386 -4.82 -6.20 -3.71
C LEU A 386 -6.06 -5.37 -3.39
N TRP A 387 -7.11 -5.94 -2.79
CA TRP A 387 -8.43 -5.32 -2.71
C TRP A 387 -9.11 -5.42 -1.32
N ASP A 388 -10.16 -4.61 -1.10
CA ASP A 388 -10.85 -4.47 0.18
C ASP A 388 -12.11 -5.34 0.34
N ARG A 389 -12.79 -5.77 -0.73
CA ARG A 389 -14.04 -6.59 -0.66
C ARG A 389 -14.36 -7.30 -1.97
N LEU A 390 -15.15 -8.37 -1.92
CA LEU A 390 -15.85 -8.99 -3.05
C LEU A 390 -17.35 -8.58 -3.08
N PRO A 391 -18.01 -8.49 -4.25
CA PRO A 391 -17.39 -8.27 -5.57
C PRO A 391 -16.82 -6.84 -5.61
N PHE A 392 -16.14 -6.46 -6.69
CA PHE A 392 -15.44 -5.17 -6.79
C PHE A 392 -16.25 -4.00 -7.43
N PRO A 393 -17.50 -3.65 -7.06
CA PRO A 393 -18.02 -2.34 -7.42
C PRO A 393 -17.53 -1.27 -6.43
N SER A 394 -16.92 -0.22 -6.99
CA SER A 394 -16.62 1.08 -6.34
C SER A 394 -15.62 1.11 -5.16
N GLY A 395 -14.83 0.06 -4.92
CA GLY A 395 -13.75 0.09 -3.91
C GLY A 395 -12.44 0.66 -4.48
N THR A 396 -11.72 1.47 -3.69
CA THR A 396 -10.38 1.99 -3.98
C THR A 396 -9.31 0.96 -3.68
N ARG A 397 -8.38 0.68 -4.59
CA ARG A 397 -7.24 -0.23 -4.38
C ARG A 397 -6.30 0.25 -3.26
N PRO A 398 -6.18 -0.48 -2.13
CA PRO A 398 -5.39 -0.10 -0.95
C PRO A 398 -3.89 -0.40 -1.06
N PHE A 399 -3.46 -1.23 -2.02
CA PHE A 399 -2.05 -1.54 -2.26
C PHE A 399 -1.71 -1.55 -3.76
N ALA A 400 -1.82 -0.39 -4.41
CA ALA A 400 -0.95 -0.13 -5.55
C ALA A 400 0.47 0.16 -5.00
N SER A 401 1.44 -0.66 -5.41
CA SER A 401 2.84 -0.51 -5.01
C SER A 401 3.35 0.91 -5.30
N ALA A 402 4.14 1.44 -4.35
CA ALA A 402 4.81 2.74 -4.41
C ALA A 402 3.92 3.91 -4.87
N ALA A 403 3.11 4.48 -3.96
CA ALA A 403 2.30 5.69 -4.15
C ALA A 403 1.65 5.78 -5.54
N ALA A 404 0.36 5.47 -5.63
CA ALA A 404 -0.44 5.65 -6.83
C ALA A 404 0.02 6.93 -7.55
N PRO A 405 0.30 6.92 -8.86
CA PRO A 405 0.92 8.06 -9.54
C PRO A 405 0.29 9.41 -9.20
N ARG A 406 -1.01 9.42 -8.93
CA ARG A 406 -1.79 10.52 -8.37
C ARG A 406 -1.31 11.01 -6.99
N ASP A 407 -1.19 10.14 -5.99
CA ASP A 407 -0.68 10.48 -4.65
C ASP A 407 0.76 10.97 -4.69
N PHE A 408 1.59 10.32 -5.49
CA PHE A 408 2.96 10.77 -5.72
C PHE A 408 2.98 12.18 -6.31
N VAL A 409 2.11 12.48 -7.29
CA VAL A 409 1.95 13.81 -7.86
C VAL A 409 1.54 14.82 -6.78
N HIS A 410 0.49 14.54 -6.01
CA HIS A 410 0.03 15.44 -4.96
C HIS A 410 1.07 15.69 -3.86
N ALA A 411 1.79 14.65 -3.43
CA ALA A 411 2.85 14.78 -2.44
C ALA A 411 4.04 15.60 -2.97
N ALA A 412 4.47 15.33 -4.21
CA ALA A 412 5.54 16.10 -4.84
C ALA A 412 5.14 17.58 -5.02
N TYR A 413 3.89 17.85 -5.40
CA TYR A 413 3.34 19.21 -5.44
C TYR A 413 3.32 19.85 -4.04
N ARG A 414 2.88 19.13 -3.01
CA ARG A 414 2.82 19.65 -1.64
C ARG A 414 4.20 19.99 -1.10
N ASP A 415 5.17 19.10 -1.25
CA ASP A 415 6.49 19.29 -0.69
C ASP A 415 7.33 20.29 -1.49
N LEU A 416 7.24 20.29 -2.82
CA LEU A 416 8.03 21.18 -3.68
C LEU A 416 7.35 22.54 -3.92
N LEU A 417 6.03 22.59 -4.08
CA LEU A 417 5.28 23.80 -4.44
C LEU A 417 4.40 24.34 -3.29
N GLY A 418 4.07 23.51 -2.30
CA GLY A 418 3.27 23.88 -1.12
C GLY A 418 1.77 23.95 -1.37
N ARG A 419 1.31 23.32 -2.43
CA ARG A 419 -0.11 23.17 -2.74
C ARG A 419 -0.34 21.78 -3.31
N LEU A 420 -1.60 21.39 -3.45
CA LEU A 420 -1.95 20.22 -4.26
C LEU A 420 -1.90 20.59 -5.75
N ALA A 421 -1.67 19.57 -6.59
CA ALA A 421 -1.90 19.69 -8.03
C ALA A 421 -3.36 20.10 -8.29
N ASP A 422 -3.54 21.02 -9.24
CA ASP A 422 -4.86 21.25 -9.85
C ASP A 422 -5.21 20.10 -10.80
N ALA A 423 -6.49 19.99 -11.19
CA ALA A 423 -6.98 18.86 -11.99
C ALA A 423 -6.18 18.64 -13.29
N SER A 424 -5.74 19.72 -13.95
CA SER A 424 -4.97 19.63 -15.19
C SER A 424 -3.54 19.17 -14.94
N GLY A 425 -2.86 19.69 -13.92
CA GLY A 425 -1.52 19.27 -13.53
C GLY A 425 -1.50 17.83 -13.03
N GLU A 426 -2.50 17.45 -12.22
CA GLU A 426 -2.67 16.08 -11.72
C GLU A 426 -2.81 15.10 -12.89
N ALA A 427 -3.78 15.31 -13.78
CA ALA A 427 -3.97 14.45 -14.95
C ALA A 427 -2.72 14.37 -15.82
N PHE A 428 -2.11 15.53 -16.14
CA PHE A 428 -0.93 15.58 -17.00
C PHE A 428 0.24 14.73 -16.49
N PHE A 429 0.54 14.81 -15.19
CA PHE A 429 1.66 14.08 -14.60
C PHE A 429 1.31 12.62 -14.31
N THR A 430 0.11 12.35 -13.79
CA THR A 430 -0.38 10.99 -13.49
C THR A 430 -0.38 10.12 -14.73
N ASP A 431 -0.96 10.60 -15.85
CA ASP A 431 -1.03 9.84 -17.11
C ASP A 431 0.36 9.52 -17.66
N ARG A 432 1.32 10.44 -17.51
CA ARG A 432 2.69 10.26 -17.98
C ARG A 432 3.49 9.31 -17.12
N LEU A 433 3.28 9.33 -15.80
CA LEU A 433 3.87 8.35 -14.90
C LEU A 433 3.31 6.95 -15.19
N ARG A 434 2.00 6.81 -15.42
CA ARG A 434 1.37 5.56 -15.87
C ARG A 434 1.94 5.07 -17.21
N ALA A 435 2.20 5.98 -18.14
CA ALA A 435 2.87 5.68 -19.42
C ALA A 435 4.40 5.44 -19.31
N GLY A 436 4.93 5.19 -18.11
CA GLY A 436 6.32 4.80 -17.89
C GLY A 436 7.33 5.95 -17.76
N ARG A 437 6.89 7.21 -17.64
CA ARG A 437 7.83 8.31 -17.32
C ARG A 437 8.32 8.18 -15.89
N SER A 438 9.59 8.53 -15.67
CA SER A 438 10.20 8.39 -14.35
C SER A 438 9.74 9.49 -13.38
N ARG A 439 9.70 9.16 -12.08
CA ARG A 439 9.50 10.14 -10.99
C ARG A 439 10.52 11.27 -11.03
N SER A 440 11.75 10.99 -11.45
CA SER A 440 12.79 12.00 -11.67
C SER A 440 12.43 13.00 -12.76
N TRP A 441 11.71 12.57 -13.81
CA TRP A 441 11.20 13.50 -14.81
C TRP A 441 10.18 14.47 -14.22
N LEU A 442 9.20 13.97 -13.46
CA LEU A 442 8.22 14.82 -12.76
C LEU A 442 8.92 15.78 -11.80
N ALA A 443 9.77 15.26 -10.91
CA ALA A 443 10.42 16.06 -9.88
C ALA A 443 11.28 17.18 -10.51
N ARG A 444 11.99 16.89 -11.61
CA ARG A 444 12.73 17.89 -12.40
C ARG A 444 11.81 18.93 -13.04
N ALA A 445 10.65 18.52 -13.55
CA ALA A 445 9.67 19.45 -14.11
C ALA A 445 9.15 20.43 -13.04
N LEU A 446 8.86 19.94 -11.82
CA LEU A 446 8.37 20.79 -10.73
C LEU A 446 9.45 21.76 -10.23
N VAL A 447 10.66 21.29 -9.92
CA VAL A 447 11.75 22.19 -9.45
C VAL A 447 12.25 23.14 -10.53
N GLY A 448 12.02 22.85 -11.81
CA GLY A 448 12.32 23.74 -12.93
C GLY A 448 11.23 24.77 -13.24
N SER A 449 10.08 24.69 -12.58
CA SER A 449 8.92 25.54 -12.89
C SER A 449 9.11 26.99 -12.44
N ALA A 450 8.38 27.92 -13.07
CA ALA A 450 8.29 29.31 -12.60
C ALA A 450 7.69 29.39 -11.19
N GLU A 451 6.75 28.50 -10.86
CA GLU A 451 6.12 28.44 -9.56
C GLU A 451 7.10 28.06 -8.45
N TYR A 452 7.91 27.02 -8.66
CA TYR A 452 8.94 26.64 -7.70
C TYR A 452 9.93 27.79 -7.48
N ARG A 453 10.34 28.49 -8.54
CA ARG A 453 11.20 29.68 -8.42
C ARG A 453 10.55 30.79 -7.60
N GLY A 454 9.25 31.04 -7.80
CA GLY A 454 8.47 31.97 -6.97
C GLY A 454 8.47 31.56 -5.49
N ARG A 455 8.27 30.28 -5.19
CA ARG A 455 8.32 29.76 -3.81
C ARG A 455 9.69 29.91 -3.17
N VAL A 456 10.77 29.69 -3.92
CA VAL A 456 12.14 29.89 -3.43
C VAL A 456 12.37 31.36 -3.03
N ILE A 457 11.87 32.30 -3.83
CA ILE A 457 11.94 33.74 -3.55
C ILE A 457 11.12 34.07 -2.29
N ASP A 458 9.85 33.67 -2.29
CA ASP A 458 8.91 33.95 -1.21
C ASP A 458 9.43 33.39 0.13
N ALA A 459 9.93 32.15 0.14
CA ALA A 459 10.51 31.53 1.33
C ALA A 459 11.80 32.23 1.80
N ALA A 460 12.63 32.72 0.89
CA ALA A 460 13.85 33.45 1.24
C ALA A 460 13.52 34.78 1.94
N VAL A 461 12.60 35.56 1.36
CA VAL A 461 12.19 36.86 1.90
C VAL A 461 11.52 36.70 3.26
N VAL A 462 10.56 35.78 3.40
CA VAL A 462 9.88 35.54 4.68
C VAL A 462 10.88 35.14 5.77
N ARG A 463 11.78 34.21 5.46
CA ARG A 463 12.69 33.64 6.46
C ARG A 463 13.80 34.60 6.87
N LEU A 464 14.37 35.32 5.91
CA LEU A 464 15.57 36.15 6.13
C LEU A 464 15.21 37.60 6.46
N LEU A 465 14.14 38.14 5.88
CA LEU A 465 13.72 39.53 6.09
C LEU A 465 12.54 39.66 7.07
N GLY A 466 11.86 38.55 7.38
CA GLY A 466 10.77 38.54 8.37
C GLY A 466 9.47 39.20 7.89
N ARG A 467 9.28 39.36 6.58
CA ARG A 467 8.12 40.00 5.94
C ARG A 467 7.64 39.23 4.71
N PRO A 468 6.40 39.43 4.23
CA PRO A 468 5.97 38.88 2.95
C PRO A 468 6.74 39.50 1.77
N PRO A 469 6.90 38.76 0.66
CA PRO A 469 7.52 39.25 -0.57
C PRO A 469 6.62 40.26 -1.29
N THR A 470 7.24 41.28 -1.86
CA THR A 470 6.62 42.26 -2.75
C THR A 470 6.78 41.84 -4.21
N ASP A 471 6.00 42.45 -5.11
CA ASP A 471 6.18 42.22 -6.55
C ASP A 471 7.58 42.67 -7.02
N ALA A 472 8.14 43.72 -6.42
CA ALA A 472 9.50 44.15 -6.69
C ALA A 472 10.54 43.09 -6.30
N ASP A 473 10.38 42.41 -5.16
CA ASP A 473 11.26 41.30 -4.76
C ASP A 473 11.19 40.17 -5.79
N ARG A 474 9.97 39.78 -6.21
CA ARG A 474 9.77 38.72 -7.19
C ARG A 474 10.35 39.07 -8.55
N THR A 475 10.18 40.31 -9.01
CA THR A 475 10.80 40.79 -10.26
C THR A 475 12.32 40.78 -10.16
N ALA A 476 12.90 41.32 -9.09
CA ALA A 476 14.34 41.42 -8.93
C ALA A 476 15.02 40.05 -8.80
N LEU A 477 14.40 39.11 -8.09
CA LEU A 477 15.00 37.81 -7.79
C LEU A 477 14.68 36.73 -8.84
N SER A 478 13.72 36.96 -9.75
CA SER A 478 13.30 35.98 -10.77
C SER A 478 14.46 35.53 -11.68
N ALA A 479 15.28 36.47 -12.15
CA ALA A 479 16.43 36.14 -13.02
C ALA A 479 17.49 35.32 -12.26
N ILE A 480 17.73 35.68 -10.99
CA ILE A 480 18.66 34.95 -10.11
C ILE A 480 18.13 33.54 -9.84
N ALA A 481 16.84 33.39 -9.54
CA ALA A 481 16.21 32.08 -9.33
C ALA A 481 16.27 31.21 -10.60
N ALA A 482 16.22 31.81 -11.79
CA ALA A 482 16.33 31.09 -13.06
C ALA A 482 17.74 30.57 -13.34
N GLN A 483 18.77 31.36 -12.99
CA GLN A 483 20.16 31.06 -13.32
C GLN A 483 20.88 30.28 -12.21
N ASP A 484 20.67 30.66 -10.97
CA ASP A 484 21.43 30.20 -9.80
C ASP A 484 20.59 29.41 -8.78
N GLY A 485 19.28 29.28 -9.02
CA GLY A 485 18.36 28.54 -8.18
C GLY A 485 18.34 29.02 -6.73
N TRP A 486 18.14 28.08 -5.81
CA TRP A 486 18.03 28.36 -4.38
C TRP A 486 19.26 29.06 -3.79
N VAL A 487 20.48 28.68 -4.19
CA VAL A 487 21.73 29.26 -3.64
C VAL A 487 21.86 30.73 -4.05
N GLY A 488 21.55 31.07 -5.31
CA GLY A 488 21.60 32.45 -5.78
C GLY A 488 20.62 33.34 -5.04
N VAL A 489 19.37 32.88 -4.88
CA VAL A 489 18.34 33.65 -4.18
C VAL A 489 18.71 33.86 -2.70
N GLN A 490 19.14 32.83 -1.98
CA GLN A 490 19.57 32.98 -0.58
C GLN A 490 20.77 33.94 -0.47
N GLY A 491 21.76 33.81 -1.36
CA GLY A 491 22.92 34.68 -1.38
C GLY A 491 22.55 36.14 -1.64
N ALA A 492 21.64 36.40 -2.58
CA ALA A 492 21.17 37.74 -2.90
C ALA A 492 20.39 38.38 -1.74
N VAL A 493 19.50 37.63 -1.08
CA VAL A 493 18.73 38.14 0.06
C VAL A 493 19.63 38.38 1.27
N LEU A 494 20.53 37.44 1.61
CA LEU A 494 21.52 37.62 2.68
C LEU A 494 22.47 38.80 2.43
N GLY A 495 22.82 39.03 1.16
CA GLY A 495 23.71 40.12 0.75
C GLY A 495 23.03 41.48 0.62
N SER A 496 21.70 41.54 0.74
CA SER A 496 20.92 42.76 0.51
C SER A 496 21.11 43.82 1.59
N ASP A 497 20.92 45.09 1.21
CA ASP A 497 20.93 46.21 2.17
C ASP A 497 19.82 46.11 3.20
N GLU A 498 18.70 45.47 2.85
CA GLU A 498 17.60 45.24 3.78
C GLU A 498 17.99 44.24 4.88
N TYR A 499 18.61 43.11 4.52
CA TYR A 499 19.10 42.15 5.51
C TYR A 499 20.19 42.76 6.38
N PHE A 500 21.14 43.48 5.77
CA PHE A 500 22.20 44.22 6.48
C PHE A 500 21.65 45.29 7.43
N GLY A 501 20.57 45.97 7.02
CA GLY A 501 19.87 47.00 7.77
C GLY A 501 18.87 46.50 8.81
N SER A 502 18.63 45.19 8.89
CA SER A 502 17.65 44.61 9.81
C SER A 502 18.04 44.83 11.27
N GLY A 503 17.03 44.90 12.16
CA GLY A 503 17.25 45.06 13.60
C GLY A 503 18.05 43.91 14.24
N THR A 504 18.16 42.77 13.55
CA THR A 504 18.94 41.60 13.97
C THR A 504 20.44 41.74 13.62
N VAL A 505 20.78 42.44 12.54
CA VAL A 505 22.17 42.61 12.07
C VAL A 505 22.76 43.95 12.50
N GLY A 506 22.03 45.05 12.35
CA GLY A 506 22.42 46.35 12.90
C GLY A 506 23.46 47.14 12.09
N ARG A 507 23.60 46.90 10.78
CA ARG A 507 24.47 47.67 9.84
C ARG A 507 25.96 47.68 10.16
N ASP A 508 26.50 46.58 10.67
CA ASP A 508 27.95 46.40 10.87
C ASP A 508 28.41 45.12 10.15
N ASP A 509 29.57 45.15 9.49
CA ASP A 509 30.03 44.01 8.70
C ASP A 509 30.43 42.82 9.59
N ALA A 510 30.93 43.07 10.81
CA ALA A 510 31.28 41.99 11.73
C ALA A 510 30.02 41.29 12.27
N THR A 511 28.98 42.04 12.62
CA THR A 511 27.68 41.47 13.01
C THR A 511 26.97 40.80 11.83
N TRP A 512 27.10 41.34 10.62
CA TRP A 512 26.57 40.70 9.41
C TRP A 512 27.26 39.36 9.14
N VAL A 513 28.59 39.29 9.24
CA VAL A 513 29.33 38.03 9.09
C VAL A 513 28.88 37.00 10.12
N ASP A 514 28.68 37.40 11.37
CA ASP A 514 28.15 36.50 12.41
C ASP A 514 26.75 35.98 12.08
N ALA A 515 25.85 36.86 11.64
CA ALA A 515 24.51 36.49 11.24
C ALA A 515 24.52 35.54 10.02
N ALA A 516 25.37 35.81 9.02
CA ALA A 516 25.53 34.95 7.85
C ALA A 516 26.08 33.56 8.22
N TYR A 517 27.02 33.47 9.16
CA TYR A 517 27.52 32.20 9.69
C TYR A 517 26.43 31.41 10.42
N GLN A 518 25.67 32.08 11.29
CA GLN A 518 24.58 31.43 12.02
C GLN A 518 23.49 30.92 11.07
N GLU A 519 23.16 31.73 10.08
CA GLU A 519 22.12 31.40 9.11
C GLU A 519 22.55 30.23 8.19
N VAL A 520 23.74 30.36 7.59
CA VAL A 520 24.22 29.41 6.56
C VAL A 520 24.87 28.16 7.16
N LEU A 521 25.55 28.26 8.30
CA LEU A 521 26.32 27.16 8.90
C LEU A 521 25.69 26.67 10.22
N GLY A 522 24.88 27.50 10.89
CA GLY A 522 24.26 27.18 12.20
C GLY A 522 25.21 27.26 13.38
N ARG A 523 26.26 28.07 13.25
CA ARG A 523 27.22 28.36 14.30
C ARG A 523 27.72 29.78 14.15
N SER A 524 28.32 30.33 15.20
CA SER A 524 28.97 31.63 15.10
C SER A 524 30.25 31.54 14.27
N ALA A 525 30.64 32.64 13.63
CA ALA A 525 31.98 32.77 13.09
C ALA A 525 33.00 32.69 14.23
N ASP A 526 34.06 31.89 14.03
CA ASP A 526 35.23 31.98 14.89
C ASP A 526 35.97 33.30 14.65
N PRO A 527 36.81 33.76 15.59
CA PRO A 527 37.47 35.06 15.46
C PRO A 527 38.28 35.23 14.16
N ALA A 528 38.96 34.17 13.71
CA ALA A 528 39.77 34.23 12.49
C ALA A 528 38.89 34.29 11.23
N GLY A 529 37.85 33.45 11.15
CA GLY A 529 36.87 33.46 10.08
C GLY A 529 36.16 34.82 9.97
N ARG A 530 35.75 35.40 11.11
CA ARG A 530 35.14 36.73 11.14
C ARG A 530 36.07 37.80 10.58
N SER A 531 37.30 37.88 11.11
CA SER A 531 38.29 38.86 10.65
C SER A 531 38.63 38.70 9.16
N TYR A 532 38.72 37.46 8.68
CA TYR A 532 38.95 37.17 7.26
C TYR A 532 37.86 37.76 6.37
N TRP A 533 36.59 37.49 6.65
CA TRP A 533 35.48 37.99 5.82
C TRP A 533 35.30 39.49 5.93
N VAL A 534 35.44 40.08 7.11
CA VAL A 534 35.39 41.55 7.29
C VAL A 534 36.47 42.23 6.47
N ALA A 535 37.71 41.72 6.48
CA ALA A 535 38.78 42.28 5.67
C ALA A 535 38.48 42.16 4.16
N ARG A 536 37.89 41.06 3.71
CA ARG A 536 37.49 40.85 2.31
C ARG A 536 36.39 41.82 1.88
N ILE A 537 35.40 42.08 2.76
CA ILE A 537 34.34 43.07 2.52
C ILE A 537 34.94 44.47 2.43
N ALA A 538 35.83 44.84 3.36
CA ALA A 538 36.57 46.11 3.32
C ALA A 538 37.41 46.27 2.04
N SER A 539 37.82 45.15 1.42
CA SER A 539 38.60 45.10 0.18
C SER A 539 37.71 45.01 -1.09
N GLY A 540 36.40 45.18 -0.96
CA GLY A 540 35.45 45.26 -2.08
C GLY A 540 34.72 43.95 -2.42
N THR A 541 34.90 42.87 -1.65
CA THR A 541 34.05 41.68 -1.80
C THR A 541 32.64 41.99 -1.32
N THR A 542 31.63 41.72 -2.13
CA THR A 542 30.24 41.99 -1.77
C THR A 542 29.73 40.99 -0.73
N ARG A 543 28.74 41.39 0.08
CA ARG A 543 28.06 40.50 1.03
C ARG A 543 27.39 39.31 0.32
N THR A 544 26.88 39.52 -0.89
CA THR A 544 26.35 38.44 -1.73
C THR A 544 27.41 37.41 -2.08
N GLU A 545 28.62 37.83 -2.46
CA GLU A 545 29.73 36.91 -2.75
C GLU A 545 30.16 36.14 -1.49
N VAL A 546 30.22 36.79 -0.33
CA VAL A 546 30.52 36.12 0.94
C VAL A 546 29.43 35.10 1.30
N ALA A 547 28.15 35.47 1.21
CA ALA A 547 27.04 34.55 1.48
C ALA A 547 27.06 33.33 0.56
N ARG A 548 27.31 33.53 -0.75
CA ARG A 548 27.47 32.44 -1.72
C ARG A 548 28.69 31.56 -1.42
N ALA A 549 29.81 32.15 -0.98
CA ALA A 549 30.98 31.39 -0.58
C ALA A 549 30.71 30.50 0.64
N LEU A 550 29.96 31.00 1.63
CA LEU A 550 29.54 30.22 2.80
C LEU A 550 28.58 29.09 2.40
N LEU A 551 27.57 29.38 1.57
CA LEU A 551 26.59 28.39 1.09
C LEU A 551 27.27 27.29 0.26
N GLY A 552 28.21 27.69 -0.58
CA GLY A 552 29.00 26.80 -1.42
C GLY A 552 30.13 26.07 -0.69
N SER A 553 30.43 26.39 0.57
CA SER A 553 31.46 25.71 1.35
C SER A 553 31.08 24.25 1.65
N GLY A 554 32.06 23.38 1.93
CA GLY A 554 31.78 21.98 2.28
C GLY A 554 30.86 21.83 3.50
N GLU A 555 30.94 22.74 4.46
CA GLU A 555 30.03 22.80 5.62
C GLU A 555 28.62 23.24 5.22
N GLY A 556 28.52 24.31 4.41
CA GLY A 556 27.24 24.81 3.89
C GLY A 556 26.50 23.77 3.06
N ARG A 557 27.19 23.12 2.10
CA ARG A 557 26.62 22.05 1.28
C ARG A 557 26.10 20.88 2.12
N ARG A 558 26.86 20.43 3.12
CA ARG A 558 26.40 19.37 4.04
C ARG A 558 25.17 19.78 4.85
N ARG A 559 25.10 21.02 5.33
CA ARG A 559 23.91 21.53 6.05
C ARG A 559 22.69 21.59 5.14
N ILE A 560 22.85 22.06 3.89
CA ILE A 560 21.78 22.08 2.88
C ILE A 560 21.23 20.67 2.67
N VAL A 561 22.11 19.69 2.42
CA VAL A 561 21.70 18.29 2.19
C VAL A 561 20.95 17.71 3.38
N ARG A 562 21.46 17.89 4.61
CA ARG A 562 20.76 17.44 5.83
C ARG A 562 19.35 18.03 5.94
N GLY A 563 19.22 19.33 5.66
CA GLY A 563 17.92 20.00 5.65
C GLY A 563 16.94 19.40 4.63
N ARG A 564 17.43 18.98 3.46
CA ARG A 564 16.57 18.35 2.42
C ARG A 564 16.15 16.93 2.77
N TYR A 565 17.03 16.14 3.37
CA TYR A 565 16.67 14.83 3.90
C TYR A 565 15.58 14.93 4.98
N LEU A 566 15.73 15.84 5.94
CA LEU A 566 14.70 16.01 6.98
C LEU A 566 13.37 16.51 6.40
N ALA A 567 13.42 17.43 5.45
CA ALA A 567 12.22 18.02 4.85
C ALA A 567 11.44 17.03 3.96
N LEU A 568 12.13 16.19 3.19
CA LEU A 568 11.49 15.30 2.21
C LEU A 568 11.40 13.84 2.69
N LEU A 569 12.45 13.33 3.34
CA LEU A 569 12.57 11.94 3.75
C LEU A 569 12.29 11.70 5.23
N ARG A 570 11.98 12.75 5.99
CA ARG A 570 11.61 12.68 7.42
C ARG A 570 12.65 11.98 8.31
N ARG A 571 13.89 11.89 7.85
CA ARG A 571 15.03 11.35 8.60
C ARG A 571 16.32 12.14 8.34
N PRO A 572 17.34 12.01 9.20
CA PRO A 572 18.68 12.51 8.90
C PRO A 572 19.30 11.80 7.69
N ALA A 573 20.14 12.52 6.94
CA ALA A 573 21.02 11.92 5.95
C ALA A 573 22.03 10.99 6.63
N ASP A 574 22.17 9.77 6.14
CA ASP A 574 23.30 8.90 6.47
C ASP A 574 24.60 9.43 5.82
N ASP A 575 25.74 8.90 6.26
CA ASP A 575 27.06 9.39 5.83
C ASP A 575 27.26 9.25 4.31
N ALA A 576 26.75 8.18 3.71
CA ALA A 576 26.88 7.94 2.28
C ALA A 576 26.05 8.93 1.45
N GLY A 577 24.77 9.10 1.80
CA GLY A 577 23.89 10.08 1.16
C GLY A 577 24.39 11.51 1.36
N LEU A 578 24.89 11.84 2.55
CA LEU A 578 25.46 13.16 2.83
C LEU A 578 26.70 13.44 1.98
N ALA A 579 27.64 12.51 1.90
CA ALA A 579 28.82 12.62 1.06
C ALA A 579 28.42 12.80 -0.42
N TYR A 580 27.61 11.86 -0.93
CA TYR A 580 27.18 11.84 -2.32
C TYR A 580 26.54 13.15 -2.80
N TRP A 581 25.56 13.67 -2.07
CA TRP A 581 24.88 14.91 -2.48
C TRP A 581 25.74 16.15 -2.25
N SER A 582 26.56 16.19 -1.19
CA SER A 582 27.41 17.35 -0.90
C SER A 582 28.60 17.48 -1.86
N ASP A 583 29.11 16.36 -2.37
CA ASP A 583 30.14 16.33 -3.42
C ASP A 583 29.55 16.74 -4.76
N ARG A 584 28.33 16.28 -5.09
CA ARG A 584 27.66 16.71 -6.32
C ARG A 584 27.41 18.22 -6.37
N LEU A 585 27.00 18.81 -5.24
CA LEU A 585 26.92 20.27 -5.10
C LEU A 585 28.30 20.94 -5.21
N GLY A 586 29.38 20.28 -4.79
CA GLY A 586 30.75 20.77 -4.92
C GLY A 586 31.25 20.78 -6.37
N SER A 587 30.75 19.87 -7.20
CA SER A 587 31.10 19.73 -8.62
C SER A 587 30.16 20.51 -9.56
N GLY A 588 29.44 21.52 -9.06
CA GLY A 588 28.55 22.37 -9.86
C GLY A 588 27.10 21.90 -9.96
N GLY A 589 26.70 20.86 -9.21
CA GLY A 589 25.30 20.47 -9.08
C GLY A 589 24.47 21.50 -8.31
N THR A 590 23.16 21.48 -8.52
CA THR A 590 22.22 22.44 -7.88
C THR A 590 21.41 21.82 -6.75
N VAL A 591 20.85 22.67 -5.88
CA VAL A 591 19.97 22.21 -4.79
C VAL A 591 18.68 21.60 -5.35
N GLU A 592 18.22 22.09 -6.50
CA GLU A 592 17.08 21.55 -7.25
C GLU A 592 17.34 20.13 -7.74
N GLN A 593 18.57 19.82 -8.16
CA GLN A 593 18.95 18.45 -8.51
C GLN A 593 18.97 17.52 -7.29
N VAL A 594 19.39 18.03 -6.12
CA VAL A 594 19.28 17.28 -4.86
C VAL A 594 17.81 17.00 -4.54
N LEU A 595 16.95 18.01 -4.57
CA LEU A 595 15.51 17.87 -4.32
C LEU A 595 14.87 16.88 -5.30
N ALA A 596 15.14 17.03 -6.60
CA ALA A 596 14.60 16.14 -7.62
C ALA A 596 15.07 14.69 -7.44
N GLY A 597 16.32 14.49 -7.02
CA GLY A 597 16.87 13.17 -6.71
C GLY A 597 16.23 12.52 -5.49
N LEU A 598 16.01 13.29 -4.41
CA LEU A 598 15.37 12.80 -3.20
C LEU A 598 13.89 12.49 -3.43
N VAL A 599 13.14 13.38 -4.10
CA VAL A 599 11.72 13.14 -4.46
C VAL A 599 11.58 11.94 -5.40
N ALA A 600 12.53 11.74 -6.32
CA ALA A 600 12.50 10.59 -7.24
C ALA A 600 12.90 9.26 -6.59
N SER A 601 13.38 9.26 -5.35
CA SER A 601 13.86 8.05 -4.68
C SER A 601 12.73 7.10 -4.32
N ALA A 602 13.07 5.81 -4.23
CA ALA A 602 12.16 4.78 -3.71
C ALA A 602 11.71 5.10 -2.27
N GLU A 603 12.60 5.70 -1.48
CA GLU A 603 12.31 6.08 -0.09
C GLU A 603 11.23 7.16 -0.01
N TYR A 604 11.32 8.21 -0.82
CA TYR A 604 10.28 9.24 -0.88
C TYR A 604 8.94 8.63 -1.32
N ALA A 605 8.95 7.79 -2.35
CA ALA A 605 7.73 7.09 -2.79
C ALA A 605 7.13 6.19 -1.70
N GLY A 606 7.98 5.52 -0.91
CA GLY A 606 7.55 4.74 0.26
C GLY A 606 6.91 5.60 1.35
N LEU A 607 7.43 6.79 1.60
CA LEU A 607 6.84 7.75 2.56
C LEU A 607 5.49 8.28 2.08
N VAL A 608 5.36 8.62 0.80
CA VAL A 608 4.08 9.06 0.23
C VAL A 608 3.04 7.96 0.38
N ALA A 609 3.40 6.73 0.02
CA ALA A 609 2.55 5.55 0.19
C ALA A 609 2.22 5.24 1.66
N ALA A 610 2.96 5.79 2.63
CA ALA A 610 2.71 5.65 4.06
C ALA A 610 1.83 6.76 4.65
N SER A 611 1.68 7.86 3.91
CA SER A 611 0.92 9.05 4.32
C SER A 611 -0.42 9.22 3.61
N ALA A 612 -0.61 8.51 2.50
CA ALA A 612 -1.90 8.21 1.90
C ALA A 612 -2.53 7.05 2.67
#